data_AF-A0A257J9N0-F1
#
_entry.id   AF-A0A257J9N0-F1
#
_cell.length_a   1.000
_cell.length_b   1.000
_cell.length_c   1.000
_cell.angle_alpha   90.00
_cell.angle_beta   90.00
_cell.angle_gamma   90.00
#
_symmetry.space_group_name_H-M   'P 1'
#
loop_
_entity.id
_entity.type
_entity.pdbx_description
1 polymer ?
#
loop_
_entity_poly.entity_id
_entity_poly.type
_entity_poly.pdbx_seq_one_letter_code
_entity_poly.pdbx_strand_id
1 'polypeptide(L)'
;MTTGFTRRQLLAAAATTLPALGHAAPSAKRQRIFAVTFRGMTDVEKGFEEYFSSRKLPVDIIYRDMNRDATRLPAILDEIRATKPDLIHTWGTSVILGVVGPFDGVV
;
A
#
# COMPACT_ATOMS: atom_id res chain seq x y z
N MET A 1 63.49 -19.18 -39.87
CA MET A 1 62.24 -19.11 -40.66
C MET A 1 61.74 -20.52 -40.88
N THR A 2 60.58 -20.88 -40.32
CA THR A 2 59.50 -21.72 -40.92
C THR A 2 58.53 -22.20 -39.82
N THR A 3 57.45 -21.44 -39.68
CA THR A 3 56.04 -21.76 -39.38
C THR A 3 55.60 -23.18 -39.01
N GLY A 4 54.66 -23.26 -38.06
CA GLY A 4 53.69 -24.36 -37.99
C GLY A 4 52.74 -24.42 -36.78
N PHE A 5 52.09 -23.33 -36.36
CA PHE A 5 50.96 -23.46 -35.41
C PHE A 5 49.71 -23.97 -36.15
N THR A 6 49.21 -25.12 -35.71
CA THR A 6 48.11 -25.88 -36.33
C THR A 6 46.77 -25.18 -36.13
N ARG A 7 46.04 -25.00 -37.24
CA ARG A 7 44.74 -24.35 -37.40
C ARG A 7 43.56 -24.97 -36.63
N ARG A 8 43.82 -25.90 -35.70
CA ARG A 8 42.82 -26.79 -35.06
C ARG A 8 42.51 -26.48 -33.59
N GLN A 9 43.10 -25.43 -33.01
CA GLN A 9 42.87 -25.05 -31.60
C GLN A 9 41.92 -23.86 -31.39
N LEU A 10 41.22 -23.42 -32.43
CA LEU A 10 40.24 -22.32 -32.35
C LEU A 10 38.82 -22.84 -32.61
N LEU A 11 38.30 -23.63 -31.67
CA LEU A 11 36.86 -23.86 -31.45
C LEU A 11 36.64 -23.40 -30.00
N ALA A 12 36.42 -22.13 -29.70
CA ALA A 12 35.22 -21.35 -30.00
C ALA A 12 33.93 -22.15 -29.72
N ALA A 13 33.56 -22.23 -28.45
CA ALA A 13 32.16 -22.16 -28.05
C ALA A 13 32.07 -21.07 -26.99
N ALA A 14 31.75 -19.87 -27.45
CA ALA A 14 31.50 -18.70 -26.62
C ALA A 14 30.38 -19.03 -25.63
N ALA A 15 30.70 -19.01 -24.33
CA ALA A 15 29.69 -18.97 -23.29
C ALA A 15 29.00 -17.60 -23.39
N THR A 16 27.90 -17.54 -24.12
CA THR A 16 26.99 -16.40 -24.07
C THR A 16 26.32 -16.40 -22.69
N THR A 17 26.96 -15.77 -21.72
CA THR A 17 26.28 -15.32 -20.51
C THR A 17 25.29 -14.24 -20.94
N LEU A 18 24.05 -14.64 -21.24
CA LEU A 18 22.96 -13.68 -21.25
C LEU A 18 22.94 -13.04 -19.86
N PRO A 19 23.10 -11.71 -19.72
CA PRO A 19 22.76 -11.09 -18.46
C PRO A 19 21.27 -11.39 -18.26
N ALA A 20 20.96 -12.14 -17.21
CA ALA A 20 19.61 -12.25 -16.74
C ALA A 20 19.18 -10.84 -16.34
N LEU A 21 18.55 -10.12 -17.26
CA LEU A 21 17.76 -8.94 -16.96
C LEU A 21 16.64 -9.47 -16.08
N GLY A 22 16.91 -9.49 -14.77
CA GLY A 22 15.93 -9.81 -13.76
C GLY A 22 14.74 -8.91 -14.03
N HIS A 23 13.62 -9.51 -14.43
CA HIS A 23 12.37 -8.81 -14.49
C HIS A 23 12.06 -8.41 -13.04
N ALA A 24 12.39 -7.18 -12.67
CA ALA A 24 11.91 -6.59 -11.45
C ALA A 24 10.39 -6.65 -11.56
N ALA A 25 9.77 -7.51 -10.74
CA ALA A 25 8.33 -7.57 -10.65
C ALA A 25 7.84 -6.14 -10.37
N PRO A 26 6.79 -5.66 -11.06
CA PRO A 26 6.23 -4.34 -10.79
C PRO A 26 6.02 -4.21 -9.28
N SER A 27 6.65 -3.24 -8.64
CA SER A 27 6.39 -2.96 -7.22
C SER A 27 4.93 -2.57 -7.13
N ALA A 28 4.11 -3.46 -6.54
CA ALA A 28 2.69 -3.20 -6.39
C ALA A 28 2.52 -1.91 -5.58
N LYS A 29 1.91 -0.88 -6.18
CA LYS A 29 1.62 0.39 -5.51
C LYS A 29 0.90 0.08 -4.20
N ARG A 30 1.49 0.46 -3.07
CA ARG A 30 0.85 0.33 -1.76
C ARG A 30 -0.41 1.20 -1.74
N GLN A 31 -1.55 0.60 -1.44
CA GLN A 31 -2.82 1.33 -1.35
C GLN A 31 -2.90 2.03 0.01
N ARG A 32 -3.26 3.31 0.02
CA ARG A 32 -3.36 4.11 1.25
C ARG A 32 -4.78 4.05 1.79
N ILE A 33 -4.92 3.57 3.02
CA ILE A 33 -6.19 3.53 3.75
C ILE A 33 -6.12 4.57 4.87
N PHE A 34 -7.11 5.45 4.95
CA PHE A 34 -7.25 6.40 6.03
C PHE A 34 -8.40 5.96 6.95
N ALA A 35 -8.08 5.49 8.14
CA ALA A 35 -9.02 4.97 9.11
C ALA A 35 -9.33 6.01 10.19
N VAL A 36 -10.61 6.32 10.38
CA VAL A 36 -11.09 7.22 11.44
C VAL A 36 -11.91 6.42 12.43
N THR A 37 -11.54 6.45 13.71
CA THR A 37 -12.21 5.69 14.78
C THR A 37 -12.83 6.64 15.79
N PHE A 38 -13.98 6.27 16.36
CA PHE A 38 -14.64 7.10 17.37
C PHE A 38 -13.94 7.07 18.75
N ARG A 39 -13.34 5.92 19.11
CA ARG A 39 -12.85 5.63 20.47
C ARG A 39 -11.49 4.92 20.49
N GLY A 40 -10.67 5.15 19.48
CA GLY A 40 -9.36 4.52 19.33
C GLY A 40 -9.44 3.10 18.80
N MET A 41 -8.33 2.37 18.97
CA MET A 41 -8.15 1.00 18.48
C MET A 41 -8.93 0.00 19.33
N THR A 42 -9.62 -0.91 18.66
CA THR A 42 -10.34 -2.05 19.24
C THR A 42 -9.95 -3.34 18.53
N ASP A 43 -10.59 -4.45 18.87
CA ASP A 43 -10.36 -5.72 18.15
C ASP A 43 -10.85 -5.67 16.69
N VAL A 44 -11.72 -4.72 16.35
CA VAL A 44 -12.17 -4.49 14.96
C VAL A 44 -11.00 -4.05 14.08
N GLU A 45 -10.23 -3.06 14.53
CA GLU A 45 -9.07 -2.56 13.77
C GLU A 45 -7.96 -3.60 13.70
N LYS A 46 -7.75 -4.39 14.76
CA LYS A 46 -6.81 -5.52 14.74
C LYS A 46 -7.20 -6.55 13.67
N GLY A 47 -8.46 -6.95 13.62
CA GLY A 47 -8.95 -7.88 12.60
C GLY A 47 -8.85 -7.31 11.18
N PHE A 48 -9.06 -6.00 11.04
CA PHE A 48 -8.89 -5.30 9.77
C PHE A 48 -7.43 -5.33 9.28
N GLU A 49 -6.46 -5.02 10.15
CA GLU A 49 -5.02 -5.13 9.85
C GLU A 49 -4.58 -6.57 9.57
N GLU A 50 -5.10 -7.52 10.34
CA GLU A 50 -4.80 -8.95 10.21
C GLU A 50 -5.22 -9.47 8.83
N TYR A 51 -6.36 -9.00 8.29
CA TYR A 51 -6.80 -9.38 6.95
C TYR A 51 -5.77 -9.04 5.86
N PHE A 52 -5.19 -7.84 5.88
CA PHE A 52 -4.20 -7.44 4.88
C PHE A 52 -2.85 -8.11 5.10
N SER A 53 -2.40 -8.18 6.35
CA SER A 53 -1.10 -8.76 6.70
C SER A 53 -1.02 -10.26 6.43
N SER A 54 -2.05 -11.04 6.82
CA SER A 54 -2.12 -12.49 6.57
C SER A 54 -2.10 -12.84 5.08
N ARG A 55 -2.62 -11.94 4.22
CA ARG A 55 -2.65 -12.08 2.77
C ARG A 55 -1.49 -11.40 2.06
N LYS A 56 -0.56 -10.79 2.80
CA LYS A 56 0.58 -10.04 2.27
C LYS A 56 0.16 -8.96 1.28
N LEU A 57 -0.99 -8.33 1.52
CA LEU A 57 -1.50 -7.23 0.70
C LEU A 57 -0.74 -5.94 1.04
N PRO A 58 -0.19 -5.23 0.04
CA PRO A 58 0.58 -4.02 0.27
C PRO A 58 -0.34 -2.82 0.55
N VAL A 59 -0.59 -2.53 1.83
CA VAL A 59 -1.39 -1.37 2.26
C VAL A 59 -0.63 -0.53 3.28
N ASP A 60 -0.91 0.78 3.25
CA ASP A 60 -0.46 1.74 4.25
C ASP A 60 -1.69 2.31 4.96
N ILE A 61 -1.85 1.99 6.24
CA ILE A 61 -3.02 2.39 7.03
C ILE A 61 -2.64 3.54 7.96
N ILE A 62 -3.37 4.64 7.87
CA ILE A 62 -3.24 5.81 8.74
C ILE A 62 -4.45 5.82 9.68
N TYR A 63 -4.23 5.77 10.99
CA TYR A 63 -5.30 5.86 11.98
C TYR A 63 -5.43 7.25 12.58
N ARG A 64 -6.66 7.74 12.69
CA ARG A 64 -7.03 8.92 13.47
C ARG A 64 -8.17 8.59 14.43
N ASP A 65 -7.85 8.64 15.71
CA ASP A 65 -8.84 8.54 16.77
C ASP A 65 -9.49 9.89 17.02
N MET A 66 -10.81 9.94 17.00
CA MET A 66 -11.61 11.09 17.41
C MET A 66 -11.61 11.31 18.94
N ASN A 67 -11.20 10.33 19.74
CA ASN A 67 -11.24 10.38 21.22
C ASN A 67 -12.61 10.85 21.74
N ARG A 68 -13.68 10.37 21.10
CA ARG A 68 -15.08 10.70 21.41
C ARG A 68 -15.41 12.20 21.33
N ASP A 69 -14.62 12.97 20.59
CA ASP A 69 -14.77 14.42 20.45
C ASP A 69 -15.01 14.80 18.98
N ALA A 70 -16.23 15.27 18.70
CA ALA A 70 -16.66 15.70 17.36
C ALA A 70 -15.87 16.91 16.84
N THR A 71 -15.33 17.75 17.72
CA THR A 71 -14.62 18.97 17.34
C THR A 71 -13.28 18.68 16.64
N ARG A 72 -12.79 17.45 16.73
CA ARG A 72 -11.55 17.00 16.07
C ARG A 72 -11.74 16.66 14.59
N LEU A 73 -12.98 16.43 14.16
CA LEU A 73 -13.28 15.97 12.81
C LEU A 73 -12.84 16.94 11.70
N PRO A 74 -13.02 18.27 11.80
CA PRO A 74 -12.60 19.18 10.73
C PRO A 74 -11.13 19.04 10.34
N ALA A 75 -10.23 18.95 11.33
CA ALA A 75 -8.80 18.76 11.09
C ALA A 75 -8.49 17.38 10.46
N ILE A 76 -9.23 16.34 10.85
CA ILE A 76 -9.10 15.00 10.25
C ILE A 76 -9.54 15.05 8.77
N LEU A 77 -10.61 15.78 8.44
CA LEU A 77 -11.08 15.96 7.07
C LEU A 77 -10.06 16.72 6.21
N ASP A 78 -9.39 17.73 6.78
CA ASP A 78 -8.28 18.43 6.12
C ASP A 78 -7.13 17.47 5.79
N GLU A 79 -6.78 16.59 6.73
CA GLU A 79 -5.75 15.59 6.52
C GLU A 79 -6.14 14.57 5.44
N ILE A 80 -7.39 14.10 5.42
CA ILE A 80 -7.91 13.22 4.36
C ILE A 80 -7.75 13.90 2.99
N ARG A 81 -8.14 15.17 2.86
CA ARG A 81 -8.00 15.95 1.61
C ARG A 81 -6.54 16.10 1.18
N ALA A 82 -5.64 16.37 2.13
CA ALA A 82 -4.22 16.54 1.86
C ALA A 82 -3.53 15.22 1.48
N THR A 83 -3.89 14.12 2.17
CA THR A 83 -3.25 12.81 1.98
C THR A 83 -3.78 12.04 0.78
N LYS A 84 -4.97 12.38 0.26
CA LYS A 84 -5.63 11.75 -0.90
C LYS A 84 -5.55 10.20 -0.83
N PRO A 85 -6.12 9.59 0.22
CA PRO A 85 -6.08 8.13 0.37
C PRO A 85 -6.89 7.43 -0.74
N ASP A 86 -6.54 6.18 -1.03
CA ASP A 86 -7.27 5.35 -1.98
C ASP A 86 -8.55 4.77 -1.35
N LEU A 87 -8.63 4.70 -0.01
CA LEU A 87 -9.80 4.28 0.77
C LEU A 87 -9.92 5.07 2.08
N ILE A 88 -11.14 5.46 2.44
CA ILE A 88 -11.48 5.95 3.79
C ILE A 88 -12.26 4.86 4.52
N HIS A 89 -11.79 4.47 5.70
CA HIS A 89 -12.46 3.52 6.59
C HIS A 89 -12.98 4.27 7.83
N THR A 90 -14.25 4.12 8.17
CA THR A 90 -14.87 4.85 9.29
C THR A 90 -15.50 3.88 10.28
N TRP A 91 -15.13 4.01 11.56
CA TRP A 91 -15.68 3.19 12.64
C TRP A 91 -16.44 4.04 13.67
N GLY A 92 -17.77 3.88 13.67
CA GLY A 92 -18.71 4.56 14.56
C GLY A 92 -19.69 5.48 13.82
N THR A 93 -20.95 5.52 14.26
CA THR A 93 -22.04 6.28 13.60
C THR A 93 -21.72 7.77 13.46
N SER A 94 -21.20 8.40 14.51
CA SER A 94 -20.84 9.83 14.48
C SER A 94 -19.70 10.11 13.49
N VAL A 95 -18.73 9.20 13.38
CA VAL A 95 -17.65 9.29 12.38
C VAL A 95 -18.23 9.18 10.97
N ILE A 96 -19.07 8.17 10.71
CA ILE A 96 -19.69 7.94 9.41
C ILE A 96 -20.49 9.19 8.98
N LEU A 97 -21.40 9.66 9.82
CA LEU A 97 -22.23 10.83 9.52
C LEU A 97 -21.39 12.09 9.31
N GLY A 98 -20.31 12.26 10.08
CA GLY A 98 -19.44 13.41 9.93
C GLY A 98 -18.56 13.38 8.68
N VAL A 99 -18.16 12.19 8.20
CA VAL A 99 -17.28 12.03 7.05
C VAL A 99 -18.05 11.99 5.73
N VAL A 100 -19.16 11.25 5.67
CA VAL A 100 -19.91 11.03 4.42
C VAL A 100 -21.33 11.59 4.43
N GLY A 101 -21.84 12.05 5.58
CA GLY A 101 -23.22 12.51 5.73
C GLY A 101 -24.24 11.37 5.93
N PRO A 102 -25.50 11.70 6.25
CA PRO A 102 -26.59 10.73 6.22
C PRO A 102 -26.87 10.27 4.79
N PHE A 103 -27.35 9.03 4.66
CA PHE A 103 -27.63 8.42 3.35
C PHE A 103 -28.73 9.16 2.56
N ASP A 104 -29.71 9.73 3.25
CA ASP A 104 -30.89 10.41 2.68
C ASP A 104 -30.85 11.93 2.79
N GLY A 105 -29.76 12.51 3.30
CA GLY A 105 -29.54 13.97 3.28
C GLY A 105 -30.52 14.80 4.11
N VAL A 106 -31.47 14.18 4.84
CA VAL A 106 -32.37 14.90 5.74
C VAL A 106 -31.60 15.16 7.03
N VAL A 107 -31.13 16.40 7.16
CA VAL A 107 -30.43 16.92 8.34
C VAL A 107 -31.37 17.81 9.13
#